data_AF-V2ULS1-F1
#
_entry.id   AF-V2ULS1-F1
#
_cell.length_a   1.000
_cell.length_b   1.000
_cell.length_c   1.000
_cell.angle_alpha   90.00
_cell.angle_beta   90.00
_cell.angle_gamma   90.00
#
_symmetry.space_group_name_H-M   'P 1'
#
loop_
_entity.id
_entity.type
_entity.pdbx_description
1 polymer ?
#
loop_
_entity_poly.entity_id
_entity_poly.type
_entity_poly.pdbx_seq_one_letter_code
_entity_poly.pdbx_strand_id
1 'polypeptide(L)'
;MYSLLTNVTTQFIDHLGVPIVGGKVYTYESGTTNPKVTYTGSDPTSTQNLNPIVLDDAGRANIYLGDGAYRIVVKDKNDALIADVNAISRGVNVTEFENFIQQVNDGLNELALVKQNIDTYVDQAIEAKKNVAGGVPGLDVNAQLDINVLPFGVATDLAAGIVKLINTLTSTATDSALTAAQGKVLYDKLFGIGQTWQNMTSSRALNTTYTNSTSKTIIACVTGYNSSGTAQSGTINGNSIQSFSGYSSGVTATVTLIIPPGGTYSASGALASWWELR
;
A
#
# COMPACT_ATOMS: atom_id res chain seq x y z
N MET A 1 24.45 55.67 12.49
CA MET A 1 25.20 56.12 13.68
C MET A 1 24.70 57.50 14.05
N TYR A 2 23.99 57.63 15.18
CA TYR A 2 23.97 58.84 16.02
C TYR A 2 23.55 58.43 17.44
N SER A 3 24.41 58.68 18.43
CA SER A 3 24.03 58.72 19.85
C SER A 3 24.88 59.77 20.56
N LEU A 4 24.25 60.76 21.18
CA LEU A 4 24.69 61.26 22.49
C LEU A 4 23.56 62.01 23.22
N LEU A 5 22.83 61.29 24.07
CA LEU A 5 22.28 61.86 25.30
C LEU A 5 23.00 61.15 26.44
N THR A 6 24.00 61.82 27.01
CA THR A 6 24.70 61.38 28.22
C THR A 6 23.96 61.91 29.45
N ASN A 7 24.05 61.20 30.58
CA ASN A 7 23.45 61.57 31.86
C ASN A 7 21.90 61.58 31.90
N VAL A 8 21.25 60.61 31.25
CA VAL A 8 19.82 60.34 31.50
C VAL A 8 19.69 59.52 32.78
N THR A 9 18.99 60.04 33.77
CA THR A 9 18.76 59.39 35.07
C THR A 9 17.26 59.48 35.43
N THR A 10 16.75 58.52 36.20
CA THR A 10 15.34 58.56 36.63
C THR A 10 15.17 59.56 37.76
N GLN A 11 14.10 60.36 37.72
CA GLN A 11 13.73 61.31 38.76
C GLN A 11 12.37 60.91 39.36
N PHE A 12 12.28 60.97 40.69
CA PHE A 12 11.06 60.70 41.43
C PHE A 12 10.56 61.99 42.08
N ILE A 13 9.27 62.25 41.92
CA ILE A 13 8.57 63.43 42.42
C ILE A 13 7.37 62.99 43.26
N ASP A 14 6.97 63.82 44.20
CA ASP A 14 5.76 63.62 44.99
C ASP A 14 4.49 64.02 44.21
N HIS A 15 3.32 63.92 44.86
CA HIS A 15 2.04 64.28 44.26
C HIS A 15 1.88 65.79 43.99
N LEU A 16 2.79 66.63 44.50
CA LEU A 16 2.85 68.08 44.25
C LEU A 16 3.86 68.42 43.14
N GLY A 17 4.57 67.42 42.59
CA GLY A 17 5.59 67.61 41.57
C GLY A 17 6.97 67.98 42.13
N VAL A 18 7.19 67.90 43.44
CA VAL A 18 8.46 68.23 44.09
C VAL A 18 9.38 66.99 44.10
N PRO A 19 10.67 67.12 43.75
CA PRO A 19 11.61 66.01 43.85
C PRO A 19 11.74 65.45 45.26
N ILE A 20 11.74 64.12 45.37
CA ILE A 20 11.77 63.42 46.65
C ILE A 20 13.22 63.24 47.13
N VAL A 21 13.80 64.32 47.65
CA VAL A 21 15.18 64.33 48.15
C VAL A 21 15.35 63.36 49.33
N GLY A 22 16.34 62.48 49.23
CA GLY A 22 16.60 61.43 50.22
C GLY A 22 15.51 60.36 50.31
N GLY A 23 14.59 60.30 49.34
CA GLY A 23 13.60 59.23 49.22
C GLY A 23 14.25 57.88 48.98
N LYS A 24 13.46 56.81 49.15
CA LYS A 24 13.91 55.42 49.03
C LYS A 24 13.11 54.70 47.95
N VAL A 25 13.80 54.10 47.00
CA VAL A 25 13.21 53.22 45.98
C VAL A 25 13.56 51.78 46.32
N TYR A 26 12.54 50.97 46.57
CA TYR A 26 12.67 49.54 46.79
C TYR A 26 12.31 48.78 45.53
N THR A 27 13.09 47.77 45.21
CA THR A 27 12.92 46.95 44.01
C THR A 27 12.70 45.50 44.39
N TYR A 28 11.63 44.88 43.92
CA TYR A 28 11.24 43.52 44.27
C TYR A 28 10.94 42.68 43.04
N GLU A 29 10.96 41.36 43.19
CA GLU A 29 10.33 40.48 42.21
C GLU A 29 8.84 40.83 42.14
N SER A 30 8.29 40.93 40.92
CA SER A 30 6.88 41.25 40.69
C SER A 30 5.95 40.38 41.54
N GLY A 31 4.98 40.99 42.22
CA GLY A 31 4.03 40.31 43.09
C GLY A 31 4.57 39.94 44.48
N THR A 32 5.81 40.26 44.82
CA THR A 32 6.44 39.86 46.08
C THR A 32 6.99 41.05 46.87
N THR A 33 7.64 40.76 48.00
CA THR A 33 8.54 41.67 48.72
C THR A 33 9.98 41.15 48.75
N ASN A 34 10.33 40.20 47.87
CA ASN A 34 11.67 39.65 47.75
C ASN A 34 12.54 40.66 47.00
N PRO A 35 13.62 41.20 47.61
CA PRO A 35 14.49 42.17 46.95
C PRO A 35 15.03 41.64 45.62
N LYS A 36 14.89 42.43 44.55
CA LYS A 36 15.43 42.10 43.22
C LYS A 36 16.46 43.15 42.80
N VAL A 37 17.61 42.68 42.35
CA VAL A 37 18.78 43.50 42.00
C VAL A 37 18.45 44.44 40.85
N THR A 38 18.92 45.68 40.94
CA THR A 38 19.01 46.62 39.82
C THR A 38 20.44 47.14 39.69
N TYR A 39 20.74 47.87 38.63
CA TYR A 39 22.11 48.23 38.29
C TYR A 39 22.28 49.74 38.09
N THR A 40 23.50 50.23 38.32
CA THR A 40 23.85 51.66 38.17
C THR A 40 24.06 52.06 36.70
N GLY A 41 24.10 51.11 35.77
CA GLY A 41 24.29 51.35 34.33
C GLY A 41 23.47 50.39 33.46
N SER A 42 23.38 50.70 32.16
CA SER A 42 22.62 49.89 31.18
C SER A 42 23.30 48.56 30.82
N ASP A 43 24.57 48.39 31.19
CA ASP A 43 25.34 47.18 30.92
C ASP A 43 25.15 46.16 32.05
N PRO A 44 24.93 44.87 31.74
CA PRO A 44 24.83 43.80 32.74
C PRO A 44 26.05 43.64 33.66
N THR A 45 27.20 44.22 33.31
CA THR A 45 28.43 44.24 34.11
C THR A 45 28.55 45.45 35.04
N SER A 46 27.59 46.37 35.02
CA SER A 46 27.61 47.55 35.89
C SER A 46 27.34 47.20 37.36
N THR A 47 27.75 48.09 38.27
CA THR A 47 27.62 47.89 39.72
C THR A 47 26.15 47.69 40.11
N GLN A 48 25.91 46.73 41.01
CA GLN A 48 24.58 46.51 41.57
C GLN A 48 24.20 47.64 42.52
N ASN A 49 22.97 48.10 42.43
CA ASN A 49 22.39 49.02 43.38
C ASN A 49 22.12 48.33 44.73
N LEU A 50 22.24 49.09 45.82
CA LEU A 50 21.71 48.70 47.11
C LEU A 50 20.18 48.71 47.08
N ASN A 51 19.55 47.99 48.01
CA ASN A 51 18.09 47.99 48.17
C ASN A 51 17.75 48.22 49.66
N PRO A 52 17.17 49.38 50.03
CA PRO A 52 16.67 50.44 49.15
C PRO A 52 17.75 51.26 48.45
N ILE A 53 17.37 51.87 47.33
CA ILE A 53 18.13 52.86 46.58
C ILE A 53 17.77 54.24 47.15
N VAL A 54 18.75 54.97 47.65
CA VAL A 54 18.54 56.32 48.23
C VAL A 54 18.68 57.37 47.13
N LEU A 55 17.69 58.27 47.02
CA LEU A 55 17.65 59.34 46.02
C LEU A 55 18.53 60.52 46.41
N ASP A 56 19.16 61.16 45.42
CA ASP A 56 20.01 62.34 45.61
C ASP A 56 19.23 63.64 45.91
N ASP A 57 19.94 64.77 46.01
CA ASP A 57 19.39 66.11 46.28
C ASP A 57 18.44 66.63 45.18
N ALA A 58 18.36 65.95 44.04
CA ALA A 58 17.43 66.23 42.97
C ALA A 58 16.33 65.15 42.85
N GLY A 59 16.23 64.22 43.80
CA GLY A 59 15.28 63.11 43.78
C GLY A 59 15.60 62.08 42.70
N ARG A 60 16.87 61.90 42.32
CA ARG A 60 17.31 61.06 41.20
C ARG A 60 18.15 59.87 41.65
N ALA A 61 18.16 58.82 40.83
CA ALA A 61 19.07 57.70 40.94
C ALA A 61 19.22 56.97 39.60
N ASN A 62 20.38 56.32 39.37
CA ASN A 62 20.56 55.44 38.23
C ASN A 62 20.00 54.05 38.56
N ILE A 63 18.86 53.72 37.95
CA ILE A 63 18.15 52.47 38.20
C ILE A 63 17.90 51.79 36.85
N TYR A 64 18.72 50.79 36.53
CA TYR A 64 18.55 49.94 35.36
C TYR A 64 18.01 48.57 35.79
N LEU A 65 16.88 48.19 35.21
CA LEU A 65 16.21 46.93 35.51
C LEU A 65 16.92 45.77 34.80
N GLY A 66 17.11 44.67 35.52
CA GLY A 66 17.51 43.38 34.95
C GLY A 66 16.37 42.67 34.21
N ASP A 67 16.50 41.35 33.99
CA ASP A 67 15.48 40.56 33.28
C ASP A 67 14.25 40.29 34.14
N GLY A 68 13.11 40.10 33.48
CA GLY A 68 11.81 39.87 34.09
C GLY A 68 11.19 41.12 34.73
N ALA A 69 9.94 41.00 35.16
CA ALA A 69 9.20 42.10 35.77
C ALA A 69 9.66 42.41 37.20
N TYR A 70 9.53 43.68 37.58
CA TYR A 70 9.83 44.24 38.89
C TYR A 70 8.58 44.87 39.50
N ARG A 71 8.46 44.74 40.82
CA ARG A 71 7.65 45.65 41.64
C ARG A 71 8.54 46.77 42.18
N ILE A 72 8.12 48.02 42.01
CA ILE A 72 8.85 49.21 42.45
C ILE A 72 8.02 49.93 43.51
N VAL A 73 8.57 50.08 44.71
CA VAL A 73 7.94 50.82 45.81
C VAL A 73 8.77 52.05 46.11
N VAL A 74 8.17 53.23 45.97
CA VAL A 74 8.81 54.53 46.21
C VAL A 74 8.28 55.09 47.51
N LYS A 75 9.19 55.48 48.41
CA LYS A 75 8.88 56.15 49.68
C LYS A 75 9.62 57.47 49.80
N ASP A 76 9.06 58.41 50.55
CA ASP A 76 9.76 59.64 50.91
C ASP A 76 10.84 59.41 51.99
N LYS A 77 11.57 60.47 52.34
CA LYS A 77 12.62 60.42 53.37
C LYS A 77 12.11 60.02 54.77
N ASN A 78 10.80 60.17 55.02
CA ASN A 78 10.14 59.85 56.27
C ASN A 78 9.43 58.47 56.23
N ASP A 79 9.72 57.65 55.21
CA ASP A 79 9.13 56.32 54.98
C ASP A 79 7.63 56.32 54.64
N ALA A 80 7.05 57.47 54.24
CA ALA A 80 5.70 57.52 53.70
C ALA A 80 5.65 56.98 52.27
N LEU A 81 4.63 56.17 51.96
CA LEU A 81 4.45 55.58 50.63
C LEU A 81 4.05 56.64 49.60
N ILE A 82 4.78 56.71 48.49
CA ILE A 82 4.49 57.58 47.35
C ILE A 82 3.88 56.79 46.20
N ALA A 83 4.50 55.67 45.82
CA ALA A 83 4.03 54.83 44.72
C ALA A 83 4.36 53.36 44.95
N ASP A 84 3.51 52.48 44.44
CA ASP A 84 3.72 51.04 44.41
C ASP A 84 3.25 50.51 43.06
N VAL A 85 4.21 50.16 42.20
CA VAL A 85 3.93 49.65 40.86
C VAL A 85 4.36 48.21 40.77
N ASN A 86 3.41 47.29 40.56
CA ASN A 86 3.69 45.86 40.66
C ASN A 86 4.47 45.26 39.48
N ALA A 87 4.24 45.73 38.25
CA ALA A 87 4.82 45.12 37.06
C ALA A 87 5.39 46.15 36.09
N ILE A 88 6.70 46.37 36.18
CA ILE A 88 7.51 47.12 35.20
C ILE A 88 8.68 46.22 34.76
N SER A 89 8.97 46.19 33.46
CA SER A 89 10.11 45.45 32.88
C SER A 89 11.04 46.42 32.13
N ARG A 90 12.30 46.01 31.92
CA ARG A 90 13.17 46.73 30.96
C ARG A 90 12.57 46.66 29.55
N GLY A 91 12.88 47.66 28.73
CA GLY A 91 12.60 47.59 27.29
C GLY A 91 13.51 46.59 26.60
N VAL A 92 13.01 45.94 25.55
CA VAL A 92 13.79 45.10 24.63
C VAL A 92 14.30 45.98 23.50
N ASN A 93 15.60 45.93 23.20
CA ASN A 93 16.16 46.70 22.10
C ASN A 93 15.98 45.99 20.75
N VAL A 94 16.09 46.73 19.65
CA VAL A 94 15.87 46.20 18.29
C VAL A 94 16.82 45.04 17.98
N THR A 95 18.08 45.11 18.44
CA THR A 95 19.08 44.04 18.23
C THR A 95 18.71 42.75 18.98
N GLU A 96 18.22 42.84 20.21
CA GLU A 96 17.72 41.67 20.96
C GLU A 96 16.53 41.02 20.25
N PHE A 97 15.62 41.82 19.70
CA PHE A 97 14.47 41.33 18.95
C PHE A 97 14.86 40.70 17.60
N GLU A 98 15.79 41.32 16.88
CA GLU A 98 16.35 40.77 15.63
C GLU A 98 17.07 39.44 15.88
N ASN A 99 17.85 39.34 16.96
CA ASN A 99 18.50 38.08 17.35
C ASN A 99 17.48 36.98 17.65
N PHE A 100 16.39 37.31 18.35
CA PHE A 100 15.31 36.36 18.59
C PHE A 100 14.65 35.90 17.28
N ILE A 101 14.32 36.83 16.37
CA ILE A 101 13.76 36.49 15.05
C ILE A 101 14.71 35.58 14.28
N GLN A 102 16.01 35.86 14.31
CA GLN A 102 17.00 35.05 13.63
C GLN A 102 17.04 33.62 14.19
N GLN A 103 17.07 33.45 15.51
CA GLN A 103 17.01 32.12 16.14
C GLN A 103 15.75 31.34 15.74
N VAL A 104 14.60 32.01 15.67
CA VAL A 104 13.35 31.38 15.21
C VAL A 104 13.48 30.95 13.74
N ASN A 105 14.01 31.80 12.87
CA ASN A 105 14.21 31.48 11.46
C ASN A 105 15.20 30.32 11.26
N ASP A 106 16.29 30.29 12.01
CA ASP A 106 17.27 29.21 11.98
C ASP A 106 16.62 27.88 12.37
N GLY A 107 15.83 27.86 13.45
CA GLY A 107 15.07 26.67 13.85
C GLY A 107 14.05 26.21 12.82
N LEU A 108 13.37 27.13 12.13
CA LEU A 108 12.46 26.80 11.03
C LEU A 108 13.20 26.18 9.83
N ASN A 109 14.41 26.67 9.52
CA ASN A 109 15.25 26.12 8.47
C ASN A 109 15.76 24.72 8.80
N GLU A 110 16.18 24.48 10.04
CA GLU A 110 16.56 23.14 10.52
C GLU A 110 15.39 22.16 10.43
N LEU A 111 14.17 22.59 10.82
CA LEU A 111 12.97 21.77 10.71
C LEU A 111 12.65 21.42 9.25
N ALA A 112 12.81 22.37 8.32
CA ALA A 112 12.62 22.13 6.89
C ALA A 112 13.60 21.07 6.36
N LEU A 113 14.87 21.13 6.82
CA LEU A 113 15.88 20.14 6.46
C LEU A 113 15.56 18.75 7.02
N VAL A 114 15.10 18.67 8.28
CA VAL A 114 14.63 17.41 8.89
C VAL A 114 13.49 16.80 8.08
N LYS A 115 12.51 17.62 7.66
CA LYS A 115 11.41 17.13 6.81
C LYS A 115 11.93 16.56 5.50
N GLN A 116 12.83 17.26 4.81
CA GLN A 116 13.43 16.79 3.56
C GLN A 116 14.21 15.47 3.76
N ASN A 117 14.94 15.34 4.87
CA ASN A 117 15.68 14.13 5.20
C ASN A 117 14.74 12.95 5.48
N ILE A 118 13.61 13.18 6.17
CA ILE A 118 12.58 12.15 6.39
C ILE A 118 11.97 11.72 5.05
N ASP A 119 11.55 12.67 4.21
CA ASP A 119 10.98 12.38 2.90
C ASP A 119 11.97 11.53 2.07
N THR A 120 13.24 11.94 2.02
CA THR A 120 14.31 11.22 1.32
C THR A 120 14.55 9.82 1.90
N TYR A 121 14.60 9.67 3.21
CA TYR A 121 14.84 8.38 3.87
C TYR A 121 13.68 7.42 3.61
N VAL A 122 12.43 7.91 3.71
CA VAL A 122 11.23 7.12 3.42
C VAL A 122 11.24 6.66 1.96
N ASP A 123 11.50 7.56 1.02
CA ASP A 123 11.58 7.23 -0.40
C ASP A 123 12.66 6.17 -0.66
N GLN A 124 13.87 6.37 -0.13
CA GLN A 124 14.96 5.39 -0.27
C GLN A 124 14.63 4.04 0.35
N ALA A 125 14.00 4.02 1.54
CA ALA A 125 13.59 2.79 2.20
C ALA A 125 12.51 2.05 1.40
N ILE A 126 11.57 2.76 0.79
CA ILE A 126 10.55 2.20 -0.09
C ILE A 126 11.20 1.65 -1.36
N GLU A 127 12.04 2.44 -2.04
CA GLU A 127 12.75 2.01 -3.25
C GLU A 127 13.61 0.76 -3.01
N ALA A 128 14.33 0.69 -1.89
CA ALA A 128 15.13 -0.47 -1.51
C ALA A 128 14.30 -1.75 -1.26
N LYS A 129 12.99 -1.60 -1.02
CA LYS A 129 12.05 -2.71 -0.84
C LYS A 129 11.26 -3.04 -2.12
N LYS A 130 11.39 -2.27 -3.19
CA LYS A 130 10.71 -2.59 -4.46
C LYS A 130 11.38 -3.78 -5.14
N ASN A 131 10.56 -4.70 -5.63
CA ASN A 131 11.00 -5.83 -6.48
C ASN A 131 12.06 -6.75 -5.83
N VAL A 132 12.09 -6.84 -4.51
CA VAL A 132 12.90 -7.81 -3.76
C VAL A 132 12.00 -8.85 -3.10
N ALA A 133 12.53 -10.05 -2.84
CA ALA A 133 11.79 -11.13 -2.19
C ALA A 133 11.25 -10.69 -0.81
N GLY A 134 9.94 -10.84 -0.58
CA GLY A 134 9.26 -10.37 0.64
C GLY A 134 9.14 -8.84 0.76
N GLY A 135 9.43 -8.10 -0.31
CA GLY A 135 9.28 -6.65 -0.42
C GLY A 135 7.93 -6.20 -0.96
N VAL A 136 7.87 -4.97 -1.46
CA VAL A 136 6.68 -4.41 -2.12
C VAL A 136 6.81 -4.51 -3.65
N PRO A 137 5.72 -4.77 -4.38
CA PRO A 137 5.77 -4.72 -5.84
C PRO A 137 6.03 -3.30 -6.33
N GLY A 138 6.96 -3.13 -7.29
CA GLY A 138 7.11 -1.88 -8.02
C GLY A 138 5.96 -1.72 -9.04
N LEU A 139 5.22 -0.62 -8.95
CA LEU A 139 4.21 -0.27 -9.95
C LEU A 139 4.87 0.61 -11.03
N ASP A 140 5.26 0.04 -12.16
CA ASP A 140 5.51 0.84 -13.38
C ASP A 140 4.21 0.96 -14.17
N VAL A 141 4.01 2.10 -14.84
CA VAL A 141 2.79 2.51 -15.55
C VAL A 141 2.38 1.53 -16.65
N ASN A 142 3.29 0.62 -17.04
CA ASN A 142 3.04 -0.49 -17.97
C ASN A 142 3.48 -1.87 -17.42
N ALA A 143 3.90 -1.98 -16.16
CA ALA A 143 4.52 -3.19 -15.64
C ALA A 143 3.50 -4.17 -15.06
N GLN A 144 3.43 -5.33 -15.71
CA GLN A 144 2.81 -6.52 -15.15
C GLN A 144 3.49 -6.85 -13.80
N LEU A 145 2.68 -7.18 -12.80
CA LEU A 145 3.18 -7.63 -11.50
C LEU A 145 3.95 -8.95 -11.68
N ASP A 146 5.23 -8.98 -11.30
CA ASP A 146 5.96 -10.25 -11.22
C ASP A 146 5.35 -11.10 -10.10
N ILE A 147 4.80 -12.26 -10.46
CA ILE A 147 4.13 -13.18 -9.55
C ILE A 147 5.07 -13.70 -8.44
N ASN A 148 6.38 -13.69 -8.68
CA ASN A 148 7.36 -14.23 -7.73
C ASN A 148 7.72 -13.25 -6.61
N VAL A 149 7.38 -11.97 -6.73
CA VAL A 149 7.64 -10.94 -5.70
C VAL A 149 6.41 -10.58 -4.87
N LEU A 150 5.25 -11.18 -5.18
CA LEU A 150 4.00 -10.92 -4.49
C LEU A 150 3.92 -11.76 -3.19
N PRO A 151 3.31 -11.22 -2.11
CA PRO A 151 3.29 -11.86 -0.79
C PRO A 151 2.34 -13.08 -0.72
N PHE A 152 1.61 -13.37 -1.80
CA PHE A 152 0.85 -14.59 -1.96
C PHE A 152 1.69 -15.59 -2.77
N GLY A 153 1.77 -16.83 -2.30
CA GLY A 153 2.51 -17.88 -2.99
C GLY A 153 1.88 -18.27 -4.34
N VAL A 154 2.48 -19.26 -5.01
CA VAL A 154 1.86 -19.89 -6.19
C VAL A 154 0.46 -20.40 -5.86
N ALA A 155 -0.52 -20.12 -6.72
CA ALA A 155 -1.88 -20.60 -6.53
C ALA A 155 -1.89 -22.14 -6.54
N THR A 156 -2.58 -22.75 -5.57
CA THR A 156 -2.85 -24.19 -5.52
C THR A 156 -4.36 -24.43 -5.50
N ASP A 157 -4.78 -25.68 -5.51
CA ASP A 157 -6.19 -26.04 -5.32
C ASP A 157 -6.67 -25.88 -3.86
N LEU A 158 -5.76 -25.53 -2.94
CA LEU A 158 -6.03 -25.34 -1.50
C LEU A 158 -5.72 -23.91 -1.01
N ALA A 159 -4.96 -23.12 -1.75
CA ALA A 159 -4.56 -21.76 -1.38
C ALA A 159 -4.71 -20.79 -2.57
N ALA A 160 -5.39 -19.66 -2.32
CA ALA A 160 -5.57 -18.62 -3.32
C ALA A 160 -4.23 -17.90 -3.61
N GLY A 161 -3.83 -17.86 -4.88
CA GLY A 161 -2.85 -16.90 -5.41
C GLY A 161 -3.56 -15.75 -6.15
N ILE A 162 -2.96 -15.18 -7.19
CA ILE A 162 -3.62 -14.17 -8.06
C ILE A 162 -4.89 -14.72 -8.72
N VAL A 163 -4.83 -15.99 -9.13
CA VAL A 163 -5.89 -16.67 -9.87
C VAL A 163 -6.47 -17.77 -9.00
N LYS A 164 -7.80 -17.83 -8.92
CA LYS A 164 -8.52 -18.94 -8.28
C LYS A 164 -8.43 -20.17 -9.16
N LEU A 165 -8.02 -21.31 -8.60
CA LEU A 165 -7.99 -22.58 -9.31
C LEU A 165 -9.18 -23.45 -8.94
N ILE A 166 -9.75 -24.13 -9.93
CA ILE A 166 -10.84 -25.10 -9.76
C ILE A 166 -10.36 -26.47 -10.18
N ASN A 167 -10.43 -27.40 -9.23
CA ASN A 167 -10.03 -28.80 -9.42
C ASN A 167 -11.24 -29.74 -9.58
N THR A 168 -12.34 -29.25 -10.17
CA THR A 168 -13.53 -30.04 -10.52
C THR A 168 -14.07 -29.65 -11.89
N LEU A 169 -14.65 -30.61 -12.62
CA LEU A 169 -15.27 -30.40 -13.94
C LEU A 169 -16.76 -30.02 -13.88
N THR A 170 -17.34 -29.89 -12.68
CA THR A 170 -18.76 -29.56 -12.50
C THR A 170 -19.01 -28.09 -12.13
N SER A 171 -17.97 -27.26 -12.04
CA SER A 171 -18.12 -25.87 -11.65
C SER A 171 -18.67 -25.00 -12.79
N THR A 172 -19.44 -23.97 -12.43
CA THR A 172 -19.94 -22.92 -13.32
C THR A 172 -19.27 -21.57 -13.06
N ALA A 173 -18.21 -21.53 -12.25
CA ALA A 173 -17.52 -20.30 -11.92
C ALA A 173 -16.90 -19.66 -13.17
N THR A 174 -17.05 -18.34 -13.29
CA THR A 174 -16.52 -17.54 -14.42
C THR A 174 -15.26 -16.76 -14.07
N ASP A 175 -14.80 -16.84 -12.81
CA ASP A 175 -13.70 -16.06 -12.25
C ASP A 175 -12.50 -16.93 -11.82
N SER A 176 -12.42 -18.15 -12.35
CA SER A 176 -11.49 -19.18 -11.90
C SER A 176 -10.95 -20.00 -13.07
N ALA A 177 -9.68 -20.42 -12.99
CA ALA A 177 -9.02 -21.25 -14.00
C ALA A 177 -9.10 -22.75 -13.65
N LEU A 178 -9.14 -23.61 -14.67
CA LEU A 178 -9.11 -25.07 -14.49
C LEU A 178 -7.69 -25.54 -14.15
N THR A 179 -7.56 -26.51 -13.23
CA THR A 179 -6.25 -27.13 -12.96
C THR A 179 -5.75 -27.96 -14.14
N ALA A 180 -4.42 -28.08 -14.27
CA ALA A 180 -3.80 -28.96 -15.27
C ALA A 180 -4.25 -30.43 -15.14
N ALA A 181 -4.50 -30.90 -13.91
CA ALA A 181 -5.02 -32.24 -13.64
C ALA A 181 -6.39 -32.46 -14.30
N GLN A 182 -7.33 -31.53 -14.13
CA GLN A 182 -8.63 -31.63 -14.78
C GLN A 182 -8.57 -31.40 -16.29
N GLY A 183 -7.63 -30.57 -16.77
CA GLY A 183 -7.33 -30.44 -18.19
C GLY A 183 -6.93 -31.78 -18.82
N LYS A 184 -6.11 -32.58 -18.12
CA LYS A 184 -5.77 -33.94 -18.54
C LYS A 184 -6.96 -34.89 -18.52
N VAL A 185 -7.81 -34.84 -17.49
CA VAL A 185 -9.05 -35.64 -17.43
C VAL A 185 -9.96 -35.34 -18.63
N LEU A 186 -10.10 -34.06 -19.00
CA LEU A 186 -10.87 -33.69 -20.18
C LEU A 186 -10.24 -34.23 -21.46
N TYR A 187 -8.91 -34.05 -21.63
CA TYR A 187 -8.17 -34.58 -22.77
C TYR A 187 -8.35 -36.10 -22.94
N ASP A 188 -8.25 -36.86 -21.85
CA ASP A 188 -8.40 -38.32 -21.88
C ASP A 188 -9.83 -38.77 -22.22
N LYS A 189 -10.84 -37.93 -21.93
CA LYS A 189 -12.25 -38.15 -22.28
C LYS A 189 -12.62 -37.70 -23.70
N LEU A 190 -11.75 -36.97 -24.41
CA LEU A 190 -12.04 -36.54 -25.78
C LEU A 190 -12.08 -37.73 -26.73
N PHE A 191 -13.12 -37.74 -27.56
CA PHE A 191 -13.33 -38.78 -28.56
C PHE A 191 -12.27 -38.74 -29.66
N GLY A 192 -11.74 -39.89 -30.06
CA GLY A 192 -10.77 -40.00 -31.16
C GLY A 192 -9.32 -39.63 -30.79
N ILE A 193 -9.07 -38.98 -29.65
CA ILE A 193 -7.72 -38.55 -29.26
C ILE A 193 -6.81 -39.77 -29.02
N GLY A 194 -5.65 -39.76 -29.67
CA GLY A 194 -4.64 -40.82 -29.57
C GLY A 194 -5.03 -42.16 -30.20
N GLN A 195 -6.15 -42.21 -30.93
CA GLN A 195 -6.58 -43.38 -31.71
C GLN A 195 -6.07 -43.26 -33.14
N THR A 196 -5.83 -44.39 -33.81
CA THR A 196 -5.43 -44.42 -35.22
C THR A 196 -6.38 -45.28 -36.04
N TRP A 197 -6.51 -44.97 -37.33
CA TRP A 197 -7.27 -45.80 -38.25
C TRP A 197 -6.50 -47.08 -38.55
N GLN A 198 -7.11 -48.21 -38.25
CA GLN A 198 -6.56 -49.54 -38.47
C GLN A 198 -7.40 -50.27 -39.53
N ASN A 199 -6.73 -50.86 -40.52
CA ASN A 199 -7.39 -51.70 -41.50
C ASN A 199 -7.61 -53.10 -40.89
N MET A 200 -8.87 -53.43 -40.66
CA MET A 200 -9.31 -54.67 -40.02
C MET A 200 -9.97 -55.63 -40.99
N THR A 201 -9.94 -55.33 -42.29
CA THR A 201 -10.65 -56.09 -43.34
C THR A 201 -10.31 -57.58 -43.31
N SER A 202 -9.03 -57.93 -43.11
CA SER A 202 -8.58 -59.33 -43.07
C SER A 202 -8.74 -60.00 -41.69
N SER A 203 -8.98 -59.23 -40.63
CA SER A 203 -9.05 -59.71 -39.23
C SER A 203 -10.48 -59.68 -38.65
N ARG A 204 -11.45 -59.29 -39.48
CA ARG A 204 -12.88 -59.21 -39.14
C ARG A 204 -13.70 -59.96 -40.17
N ALA A 205 -14.80 -60.53 -39.72
CA ALA A 205 -15.77 -61.22 -40.54
C ALA A 205 -17.17 -60.65 -40.27
N LEU A 206 -18.00 -60.65 -41.30
CA LEU A 206 -19.42 -60.30 -41.15
C LEU A 206 -20.13 -61.35 -40.29
N ASN A 207 -21.26 -60.94 -39.70
CA ASN A 207 -22.10 -61.74 -38.81
C ASN A 207 -21.35 -62.28 -37.57
N THR A 208 -20.16 -61.76 -37.28
CA THR A 208 -19.39 -62.08 -36.09
C THR A 208 -19.50 -60.90 -35.12
N THR A 209 -19.79 -61.21 -33.85
CA THR A 209 -19.84 -60.20 -32.78
C THR A 209 -18.46 -60.00 -32.19
N TYR A 210 -18.01 -58.74 -32.19
CA TYR A 210 -16.77 -58.30 -31.56
C TYR A 210 -17.08 -57.41 -30.36
N THR A 211 -16.14 -57.31 -29.44
CA THR A 211 -16.21 -56.39 -28.29
C THR A 211 -15.20 -55.28 -28.46
N ASN A 212 -15.60 -54.03 -28.22
CA ASN A 212 -14.64 -52.95 -28.02
C ASN A 212 -13.92 -53.16 -26.68
N SER A 213 -12.78 -53.84 -26.72
CA SER A 213 -11.93 -54.09 -25.56
C SER A 213 -11.02 -52.93 -25.17
N THR A 214 -11.09 -51.80 -25.89
CA THR A 214 -10.29 -50.62 -25.57
C THR A 214 -10.96 -49.81 -24.46
N SER A 215 -10.18 -48.96 -23.78
CA SER A 215 -10.70 -48.01 -22.78
C SER A 215 -11.37 -46.78 -23.41
N LYS A 216 -11.43 -46.69 -24.75
CA LYS A 216 -11.97 -45.56 -25.50
C LYS A 216 -13.11 -46.01 -26.42
N THR A 217 -14.01 -45.11 -26.74
CA THR A 217 -15.01 -45.38 -27.78
C THR A 217 -14.29 -45.54 -29.12
N ILE A 218 -14.65 -46.55 -29.90
CA ILE A 218 -14.07 -46.76 -31.24
C ILE A 218 -15.10 -46.42 -32.32
N ILE A 219 -14.64 -46.14 -33.53
CA ILE A 219 -15.51 -46.12 -34.72
C ILE A 219 -15.19 -47.35 -35.55
N ALA A 220 -16.20 -48.09 -36.00
CA ALA A 220 -16.05 -49.09 -37.04
C ALA A 220 -16.79 -48.62 -38.31
N CYS A 221 -16.07 -48.54 -39.42
CA CYS A 221 -16.60 -48.26 -40.75
C CYS A 221 -16.51 -49.53 -41.59
N VAL A 222 -17.66 -50.13 -41.89
CA VAL A 222 -17.75 -51.37 -42.66
C VAL A 222 -18.41 -51.06 -43.99
N THR A 223 -17.64 -51.17 -45.07
CA THR A 223 -18.10 -50.90 -46.43
C THR A 223 -18.27 -52.19 -47.20
N GLY A 224 -19.34 -52.28 -47.98
CA GLY A 224 -19.63 -53.39 -48.87
C GLY A 224 -20.34 -52.95 -50.14
N TYR A 225 -20.42 -53.84 -51.12
CA TYR A 225 -21.20 -53.64 -52.34
C TYR A 225 -22.49 -54.46 -52.22
N ASN A 226 -23.61 -53.78 -52.07
CA ASN A 226 -24.90 -54.43 -51.88
C ASN A 226 -25.45 -54.97 -53.21
N SER A 227 -26.15 -56.08 -53.13
CA SER A 227 -26.99 -56.61 -54.21
C SER A 227 -28.43 -56.12 -54.04
N SER A 228 -29.21 -56.12 -55.12
CA SER A 228 -30.65 -55.80 -55.05
C SER A 228 -31.36 -56.68 -53.99
N GLY A 229 -32.13 -56.05 -53.10
CA GLY A 229 -32.88 -56.72 -52.04
C GLY A 229 -32.06 -57.11 -50.80
N THR A 230 -30.79 -56.73 -50.72
CA THR A 230 -29.92 -56.98 -49.56
C THR A 230 -29.64 -55.70 -48.78
N ALA A 231 -29.30 -55.84 -47.49
CA ALA A 231 -28.97 -54.72 -46.62
C ALA A 231 -27.58 -54.89 -45.97
N GLN A 232 -26.81 -53.80 -45.98
CA GLN A 232 -25.65 -53.63 -45.11
C GLN A 232 -26.15 -53.13 -43.77
N SER A 233 -25.95 -53.87 -42.69
CA SER A 233 -26.44 -53.47 -41.36
C SER A 233 -25.36 -53.58 -40.32
N GLY A 234 -25.46 -52.78 -39.26
CA GLY A 234 -24.58 -52.85 -38.11
C GLY A 234 -25.35 -52.82 -36.83
N THR A 235 -24.90 -53.63 -35.89
CA THR A 235 -25.51 -53.77 -34.58
C THR A 235 -24.55 -53.33 -33.50
N ILE A 236 -25.08 -52.77 -32.41
CA ILE A 236 -24.36 -52.51 -31.17
C ILE A 236 -25.16 -53.13 -30.02
N ASN A 237 -24.51 -53.92 -29.18
CA ASN A 237 -25.14 -54.66 -28.08
C ASN A 237 -26.37 -55.46 -28.54
N GLY A 238 -26.30 -56.06 -29.73
CA GLY A 238 -27.39 -56.84 -30.35
C GLY A 238 -28.52 -56.03 -30.99
N ASN A 239 -28.53 -54.70 -30.85
CA ASN A 239 -29.54 -53.84 -31.46
C ASN A 239 -29.06 -53.30 -32.81
N SER A 240 -29.91 -53.34 -33.84
CA SER A 240 -29.60 -52.74 -35.15
C SER A 240 -29.55 -51.21 -35.04
N ILE A 241 -28.36 -50.62 -35.23
CA ILE A 241 -28.12 -49.18 -35.09
C ILE A 241 -28.17 -48.47 -36.46
N GLN A 242 -27.71 -49.15 -37.51
CA GLN A 242 -27.75 -48.65 -38.87
C GLN A 242 -28.09 -49.80 -39.84
N SER A 243 -28.86 -49.50 -40.87
CA SER A 243 -29.15 -50.40 -41.97
C SER A 243 -29.31 -49.61 -43.27
N PHE A 244 -28.66 -50.09 -44.33
CA PHE A 244 -28.76 -49.53 -45.68
C PHE A 244 -29.18 -50.63 -46.63
N SER A 245 -30.36 -50.48 -47.25
CA SER A 245 -30.90 -51.45 -48.21
C SER A 245 -30.61 -51.01 -49.65
N GLY A 246 -30.07 -51.92 -50.47
CA GLY A 246 -29.86 -51.70 -51.89
C GLY A 246 -31.08 -52.11 -52.72
N TYR A 247 -31.59 -51.19 -53.55
CA TYR A 247 -32.66 -51.47 -54.53
C TYR A 247 -32.12 -51.82 -55.93
N SER A 248 -30.80 -51.80 -56.09
CA SER A 248 -30.05 -52.20 -57.27
C SER A 248 -28.73 -52.85 -56.85
N SER A 249 -28.13 -53.64 -57.75
CA SER A 249 -26.86 -54.33 -57.46
C SER A 249 -25.65 -53.43 -57.75
N GLY A 250 -24.60 -53.58 -56.95
CA GLY A 250 -23.35 -52.82 -57.07
C GLY A 250 -23.32 -51.49 -56.32
N VAL A 251 -24.33 -51.21 -55.48
CA VAL A 251 -24.38 -49.99 -54.67
C VAL A 251 -23.40 -50.11 -53.50
N THR A 252 -22.45 -49.18 -53.41
CA THR A 252 -21.57 -49.08 -52.24
C THR A 252 -22.35 -48.60 -51.02
N ALA A 253 -22.30 -49.36 -49.94
CA ALA A 253 -22.90 -49.00 -48.67
C ALA A 253 -21.87 -49.08 -47.55
N THR A 254 -21.84 -48.09 -46.67
CA THR A 254 -21.00 -48.08 -45.49
C THR A 254 -21.87 -47.95 -44.26
N VAL A 255 -21.64 -48.83 -43.29
CA VAL A 255 -22.20 -48.72 -41.95
C VAL A 255 -21.11 -48.20 -41.02
N THR A 256 -21.44 -47.14 -40.28
CA THR A 256 -20.54 -46.47 -39.34
C THR A 256 -21.10 -46.62 -37.93
N LEU A 257 -20.38 -47.34 -37.09
CA LEU A 257 -20.78 -47.65 -35.73
C LEU A 257 -19.86 -46.92 -34.75
N ILE A 258 -20.43 -46.25 -33.75
CA ILE A 258 -19.71 -45.61 -32.65
C ILE A 258 -19.89 -46.51 -31.43
N ILE A 259 -18.85 -47.26 -31.06
CA ILE A 259 -18.95 -48.36 -30.08
C ILE A 259 -18.29 -47.94 -28.76
N PRO A 260 -19.05 -47.77 -27.66
CA PRO A 260 -18.49 -47.45 -26.35
C PRO A 260 -17.52 -48.52 -25.83
N PRO A 261 -16.62 -48.19 -24.88
CA PRO A 261 -15.81 -49.18 -24.17
C PRO A 261 -16.67 -50.34 -23.63
N GLY A 262 -16.26 -51.58 -23.87
CA GLY A 262 -16.99 -52.79 -23.47
C GLY A 262 -18.23 -53.11 -24.31
N GLY A 263 -18.67 -52.23 -25.22
CA GLY A 263 -19.80 -52.49 -26.11
C GLY A 263 -19.48 -53.58 -27.14
N THR A 264 -20.48 -54.40 -27.48
CA THR A 264 -20.35 -55.38 -28.56
C THR A 264 -20.91 -54.83 -29.87
N TYR A 265 -20.40 -55.29 -31.00
CA TYR A 265 -20.84 -54.86 -32.32
C TYR A 265 -20.63 -55.94 -33.37
N SER A 266 -21.44 -55.90 -34.42
CA SER A 266 -21.29 -56.74 -35.59
C SER A 266 -21.78 -56.00 -36.83
N ALA A 267 -21.35 -56.44 -38.01
CA ALA A 267 -21.87 -55.97 -39.28
C ALA A 267 -22.31 -57.16 -40.14
N SER A 268 -23.35 -56.97 -40.95
CA SER A 268 -23.89 -57.96 -41.89
C SER A 268 -24.03 -57.34 -43.27
N GLY A 269 -24.06 -58.18 -44.32
CA GLY A 269 -24.19 -57.73 -45.71
C GLY A 269 -23.01 -58.20 -46.56
N ALA A 270 -22.32 -57.26 -47.20
CA ALA A 270 -21.12 -57.50 -48.01
C ALA A 270 -19.89 -56.84 -47.36
N LEU A 271 -18.70 -57.40 -47.61
CA LEU A 271 -17.45 -56.90 -47.06
C LEU A 271 -16.48 -56.55 -48.19
N ALA A 272 -16.24 -55.26 -48.34
CA ALA A 272 -15.20 -54.70 -49.21
C ALA A 272 -14.06 -54.10 -48.36
N SER A 273 -14.38 -53.40 -47.27
CA SER A 273 -13.40 -52.91 -46.31
C SER A 273 -13.97 -52.77 -44.91
N TRP A 274 -13.10 -52.91 -43.91
CA TRP A 274 -13.42 -52.68 -42.50
C TRP A 274 -12.30 -51.87 -41.88
N TRP A 275 -12.62 -50.66 -41.42
CA TRP A 275 -11.69 -49.77 -40.75
C TRP A 275 -12.15 -49.46 -39.34
N GLU A 276 -11.24 -49.51 -38.39
CA GLU A 276 -11.51 -49.15 -36.99
C GLU A 276 -10.64 -47.95 -36.59
N LEU A 277 -11.25 -46.86 -36.10
CA LEU A 277 -10.52 -45.82 -35.37
C LEU A 277 -10.44 -46.28 -33.92
N ARG A 278 -9.25 -46.71 -33.47
CA ARG A 278 -9.07 -47.32 -32.15
C ARG A 278 -7.73 -47.01 -31.49
#